data_AF-A0A7S2QZ05-F1
#
_entry.id   AF-A0A7S2QZ05-F1
#
_cell.length_a   1.000
_cell.length_b   1.000
_cell.length_c   1.000
_cell.angle_alpha   90.00
_cell.angle_beta   90.00
_cell.angle_gamma   90.00
#
_symmetry.space_group_name_H-M   'P 1'
#
loop_
_entity.id
_entity.type
_entity.pdbx_description
1 polymer ?
#
loop_
_entity_poly.entity_id
_entity_poly.type
_entity_poly.pdbx_seq_one_letter_code
_entity_poly.pdbx_strand_id
1 'polypeptide(L)'
;AHGDVDIPCEHWPACSGCAAVANVREPEVLSRARAYFASSSSAAHDTYAGACTRWRVKAKLAARTRDDGASGGVHLGLFKRGTHELVPIEPSCAVSHRAVDEASALVRDVCAALDVR
;
A
#
# COMPACT_ATOMS: atom_id res chain seq x y z
N ALA A 1 10.71 23.60 -5.05
CA ALA A 1 10.04 22.97 -6.20
C ALA A 1 9.32 21.71 -5.71
N HIS A 2 8.04 21.82 -5.36
CA HIS A 2 7.23 20.67 -4.93
C HIS A 2 6.46 20.18 -6.16
N GLY A 3 7.14 19.42 -7.03
CA GLY A 3 6.47 18.74 -8.13
C GLY A 3 5.52 17.69 -7.57
N ASP A 4 4.34 17.58 -8.17
CA ASP A 4 3.42 16.48 -7.93
C ASP A 4 4.16 15.16 -8.09
N VAL A 5 4.24 14.39 -7.00
CA VAL A 5 4.80 13.05 -7.04
C VAL A 5 3.65 12.11 -7.32
N ASP A 6 3.42 11.83 -8.61
CA ASP A 6 2.59 10.70 -8.99
C ASP A 6 3.24 9.41 -8.50
N ILE A 7 2.46 8.58 -7.82
CA ILE A 7 2.89 7.23 -7.41
C ILE A 7 2.40 6.27 -8.49
N PRO A 8 3.28 5.78 -9.39
CA PRO A 8 2.86 4.87 -10.46
C PRO A 8 2.56 3.51 -9.86
N CYS A 9 1.28 3.24 -9.61
CA CYS A 9 0.79 1.98 -9.04
C CYS A 9 -0.24 1.38 -9.99
N GLU A 10 0.07 0.22 -10.56
CA GLU A 10 -0.83 -0.50 -11.48
C GLU A 10 -2.11 -0.99 -10.80
N HIS A 11 -2.10 -1.17 -9.48
CA HIS A 11 -3.27 -1.63 -8.73
C HIS A 11 -4.27 -0.51 -8.43
N TRP A 12 -3.88 0.76 -8.60
CA TRP A 12 -4.75 1.91 -8.40
C TRP A 12 -5.69 2.11 -9.60
N PRO A 13 -7.00 2.44 -9.42
CA PRO A 13 -7.70 2.77 -8.18
C PRO A 13 -8.42 1.59 -7.49
N ALA A 14 -8.32 0.39 -8.06
CA ALA A 14 -9.05 -0.78 -7.58
C ALA A 14 -8.60 -1.19 -6.17
N CYS A 15 -7.30 -1.25 -5.91
CA CYS A 15 -6.75 -1.59 -4.61
C CYS A 15 -7.13 -0.58 -3.52
N SER A 16 -7.54 -1.08 -2.36
CA SER A 16 -7.93 -0.28 -1.20
C SER A 16 -6.76 0.33 -0.41
N GLY A 17 -5.51 0.01 -0.76
CA GLY A 17 -4.33 0.36 0.04
C GLY A 17 -3.90 1.83 0.00
N CYS A 18 -4.32 2.57 -1.02
CA CYS A 18 -4.02 3.99 -1.22
C CYS A 18 -5.32 4.81 -1.34
N ALA A 19 -5.18 6.13 -1.43
CA ALA A 19 -6.28 7.08 -1.66
C ALA A 19 -5.91 8.04 -2.80
N ALA A 20 -6.92 8.72 -3.35
CA ALA A 20 -6.70 9.80 -4.29
C ALA A 20 -6.10 10.96 -3.50
N VAL A 21 -4.88 11.37 -3.85
CA VAL A 21 -4.19 12.48 -3.20
C VAL A 21 -3.64 13.38 -4.31
N ALA A 22 -4.05 14.65 -4.32
CA ALA A 22 -3.60 15.61 -5.32
C ALA A 22 -2.08 15.83 -5.23
N ASN A 23 -1.55 16.01 -4.01
CA ASN A 23 -0.12 16.12 -3.76
C ASN A 23 0.27 15.27 -2.54
N VAL A 24 0.98 14.17 -2.78
CA VAL A 24 1.39 13.23 -1.71
C VAL A 24 2.43 13.81 -0.75
N ARG A 25 3.13 14.89 -1.12
CA ARG A 25 4.06 15.61 -0.23
C ARG A 25 3.37 16.63 0.65
N GLU A 26 2.21 17.15 0.21
CA GLU A 26 1.40 18.10 0.95
C GLU A 26 -0.06 17.63 0.97
N PRO A 27 -0.35 16.49 1.62
CA PRO A 27 -1.72 15.98 1.70
C PRO A 27 -2.57 16.91 2.57
N GLU A 28 -3.89 16.99 2.30
CA GLU A 28 -4.82 17.86 3.03
C GLU A 28 -4.76 17.69 4.55
N VAL A 29 -4.48 16.47 5.02
CA VAL A 29 -4.31 16.16 6.45
C VAL A 29 -3.17 16.95 7.10
N LEU A 30 -2.11 17.30 6.36
CA LEU A 30 -0.99 18.08 6.88
C LEU A 30 -1.40 19.54 7.12
N SER A 31 -2.08 20.17 6.16
CA SER A 31 -2.66 21.51 6.33
C SER A 31 -3.63 21.56 7.52
N ARG A 32 -4.48 20.54 7.67
CA ARG A 32 -5.41 20.43 8.81
C ARG A 32 -4.69 20.27 10.15
N ALA A 33 -3.63 19.46 10.19
CA ALA A 33 -2.81 19.29 11.39
C ALA A 33 -2.13 20.61 11.79
N ARG A 34 -1.53 21.33 10.84
CA ARG A 34 -0.91 22.65 11.08
C ARG A 34 -1.92 23.65 11.66
N ALA A 35 -3.12 23.74 11.08
CA ALA A 35 -4.18 24.62 11.58
C ALA A 35 -4.63 24.26 13.00
N TYR A 36 -4.81 22.96 13.28
CA TYR A 36 -5.17 22.48 14.61
C TYR A 36 -4.14 22.87 15.67
N PHE A 37 -2.85 22.64 15.40
CA PHE A 37 -1.80 22.98 16.35
C PHE A 37 -1.60 24.49 16.50
N ALA A 38 -1.71 25.27 15.43
CA ALA A 38 -1.68 26.73 15.53
C ALA A 38 -2.82 27.30 16.40
N SER A 39 -3.97 26.63 16.46
CA SER A 39 -5.10 27.06 17.30
C SER A 39 -4.98 26.64 18.77
N SER A 40 -4.15 25.64 19.09
CA SER A 40 -4.08 25.00 20.41
C SER A 40 -2.75 25.20 21.14
N SER A 41 -1.73 25.71 20.45
CA SER A 41 -0.38 25.90 20.96
C SER A 41 0.26 27.13 20.31
N SER A 42 1.00 27.92 21.08
CA SER A 42 1.84 29.00 20.56
C SER A 42 3.20 28.52 20.05
N ALA A 43 3.53 27.24 20.26
CA ALA A 43 4.78 26.67 19.81
C ALA A 43 4.73 26.30 18.33
N ALA A 44 5.81 26.62 17.60
CA ALA A 44 6.01 26.09 16.26
C ALA A 44 6.16 24.57 16.31
N HIS A 45 5.67 23.89 15.28
CA HIS A 45 5.79 22.44 15.13
C HIS A 45 6.49 22.12 13.83
N ASP A 46 7.57 21.35 13.92
CA ASP A 46 8.28 20.85 12.75
C ASP A 46 7.54 19.68 12.11
N THR A 47 7.59 19.60 10.79
CA THR A 47 7.10 18.45 10.02
C THR A 47 8.27 17.77 9.33
N TYR A 48 8.37 16.45 9.48
CA TYR A 48 9.38 15.63 8.83
C TYR A 48 8.70 14.76 7.78
N ALA A 49 9.17 14.85 6.54
CA ALA A 49 8.68 14.06 5.41
C ALA A 49 9.75 13.08 4.93
N GLY A 50 9.36 11.82 4.75
CA GLY A 50 10.19 10.77 4.17
C GLY A 50 9.93 10.57 2.68
N ALA A 51 10.35 9.42 2.17
CA ALA A 51 10.04 8.99 0.81
C ALA A 51 8.52 8.76 0.63
N CYS A 52 7.97 9.14 -0.52
CA CYS A 52 6.56 8.92 -0.87
C CYS A 52 6.32 7.54 -1.50
N THR A 53 7.37 6.87 -1.96
CA THR A 53 7.37 5.50 -2.48
C THR A 53 8.19 4.60 -1.55
N ARG A 54 7.91 3.30 -1.58
CA ARG A 54 8.68 2.28 -0.84
C ARG A 54 8.86 2.53 0.68
N TRP A 55 7.99 3.32 1.31
CA TRP A 55 8.10 3.71 2.72
C TRP A 55 7.40 2.73 3.68
N ARG A 56 6.41 1.96 3.22
CA ARG A 56 5.65 1.05 4.07
C ARG A 56 6.46 -0.23 4.28
N VAL A 57 6.94 -0.43 5.50
CA VAL A 57 7.80 -1.58 5.88
C VAL A 57 7.02 -2.80 6.40
N LYS A 58 5.69 -2.71 6.51
CA LYS A 58 4.81 -3.78 6.99
C LYS A 58 3.54 -3.83 6.15
N ALA A 59 3.13 -5.03 5.73
CA ALA A 59 1.85 -5.25 5.08
C ALA A 59 1.08 -6.37 5.77
N LYS A 60 -0.25 -6.19 5.87
CA LYS A 60 -1.19 -7.25 6.23
C LYS A 60 -1.98 -7.57 4.97
N LEU A 61 -1.64 -8.69 4.35
CA LEU A 61 -2.23 -9.11 3.08
C LEU A 61 -3.34 -10.13 3.35
N ALA A 62 -4.43 -10.03 2.60
CA ALA A 62 -5.43 -11.08 2.54
C ALA A 62 -4.89 -12.24 1.72
N ALA A 63 -5.08 -13.45 2.22
CA ALA A 63 -4.83 -14.68 1.49
C ALA A 63 -6.14 -15.22 0.92
N ARG A 64 -6.15 -15.54 -0.37
CA ARG A 64 -7.24 -16.27 -1.04
C ARG A 64 -6.65 -17.29 -1.98
N THR A 65 -7.36 -18.39 -2.11
CA THR A 65 -7.10 -19.35 -3.17
C THR A 65 -8.06 -19.05 -4.32
N ARG A 66 -7.57 -19.15 -5.55
CA ARG A 66 -8.40 -19.08 -6.75
C ARG A 66 -8.30 -20.42 -7.44
N ASP A 67 -9.47 -21.02 -7.69
CA ASP A 67 -9.60 -22.16 -8.59
C ASP A 67 -9.71 -21.62 -10.02
N ASP A 68 -8.63 -21.06 -10.57
CA ASP A 68 -8.57 -20.66 -11.99
C ASP A 68 -8.02 -21.77 -12.90
N GLY A 69 -8.02 -23.02 -12.41
CA GLY A 69 -7.68 -24.22 -13.18
C GLY A 69 -6.40 -24.88 -12.68
N ALA A 70 -5.56 -25.35 -13.61
CA ALA A 70 -4.39 -26.19 -13.32
C ALA A 70 -3.27 -25.49 -12.53
N SER A 71 -3.38 -24.19 -12.24
CA SER A 71 -2.43 -23.37 -11.48
C SER A 71 -3.03 -22.79 -10.20
N GLY A 72 -4.00 -23.48 -9.58
CA GLY A 72 -4.55 -23.07 -8.29
C GLY A 72 -3.44 -22.83 -7.26
N GLY A 73 -3.56 -21.75 -6.50
CA GLY A 73 -2.55 -21.36 -5.53
C GLY A 73 -3.00 -20.24 -4.59
N VAL A 74 -2.20 -20.00 -3.55
CA VAL A 74 -2.43 -18.91 -2.61
C VAL A 74 -2.02 -17.57 -3.24
N HIS A 75 -2.96 -16.66 -3.36
CA HIS A 75 -2.74 -15.27 -3.75
C HIS A 75 -2.74 -14.35 -2.54
N LEU A 76 -1.81 -13.39 -2.53
CA LEU A 76 -1.67 -12.40 -1.47
C LEU A 76 -1.98 -11.01 -2.01
N GLY A 77 -2.90 -10.33 -1.36
CA GLY A 77 -3.47 -9.10 -1.91
C GLY A 77 -4.04 -8.16 -0.87
N LEU A 78 -4.54 -7.03 -1.36
CA LEU A 78 -5.51 -6.22 -0.63
C LEU A 78 -6.88 -6.42 -1.26
N PHE A 79 -7.94 -6.04 -0.55
CA PHE A 79 -9.25 -6.08 -1.18
C PHE A 79 -9.42 -4.93 -2.15
N LYS A 80 -10.20 -5.17 -3.20
CA LYS A 80 -10.74 -4.12 -4.05
C LYS A 80 -11.60 -3.20 -3.20
N ARG A 81 -11.56 -1.90 -3.50
CA ARG A 81 -12.29 -0.87 -2.75
C ARG A 81 -13.78 -1.21 -2.68
N GLY A 82 -14.30 -1.27 -1.46
CA GLY A 82 -15.72 -1.54 -1.20
C GLY A 82 -16.15 -3.01 -1.34
N THR A 83 -15.22 -3.96 -1.51
CA THR A 83 -15.55 -5.39 -1.63
C THR A 83 -14.57 -6.27 -0.84
N HIS A 84 -14.78 -7.60 -0.86
CA HIS A 84 -13.82 -8.62 -0.40
C HIS A 84 -13.17 -9.38 -1.58
N GLU A 85 -13.27 -8.84 -2.78
CA GLU A 85 -12.58 -9.36 -3.96
C GLU A 85 -11.08 -9.06 -3.83
N LEU A 86 -10.24 -10.08 -4.02
CA LEU A 86 -8.79 -9.90 -3.89
C LEU A 86 -8.21 -9.15 -5.10
N VAL A 87 -7.41 -8.13 -4.83
CA VAL A 87 -6.45 -7.52 -5.76
C VAL A 87 -5.06 -8.00 -5.34
N PRO A 88 -4.45 -8.93 -6.11
CA PRO A 88 -3.10 -9.42 -5.83
C PRO A 88 -2.09 -8.25 -5.83
N ILE A 89 -1.08 -8.30 -4.95
CA ILE A 89 -0.07 -7.21 -4.88
C ILE A 89 1.06 -7.36 -5.90
N GLU A 90 1.13 -8.50 -6.57
CA GLU A 90 2.16 -8.85 -7.53
C GLU A 90 2.09 -7.97 -8.77
N PRO A 91 3.25 -7.75 -9.44
CA PRO A 91 4.60 -8.10 -8.99
C PRO A 91 5.13 -7.22 -7.85
N SER A 92 4.60 -6.01 -7.64
CA SER A 92 5.10 -5.13 -6.57
C SER A 92 4.13 -4.02 -6.16
N CYS A 93 4.16 -3.61 -4.89
CA CYS A 93 3.41 -2.45 -4.42
C CYS A 93 4.27 -1.18 -4.40
N ALA A 94 3.85 -0.13 -5.12
CA ALA A 94 4.61 1.13 -5.26
C ALA A 94 5.00 1.82 -3.94
N VAL A 95 4.22 1.61 -2.87
CA VAL A 95 4.47 2.21 -1.55
C VAL A 95 5.11 1.26 -0.54
N SER A 96 5.08 -0.06 -0.78
CA SER A 96 5.70 -1.04 0.13
C SER A 96 7.17 -1.19 -0.17
N HIS A 97 7.99 -1.34 0.87
CA HIS A 97 9.41 -1.63 0.71
C HIS A 97 9.61 -2.95 -0.06
N ARG A 98 10.67 -3.08 -0.87
CA ARG A 98 10.95 -4.28 -1.70
C ARG A 98 10.95 -5.59 -0.91
N ALA A 99 11.39 -5.55 0.35
CA ALA A 99 11.39 -6.71 1.24
C ALA A 99 9.97 -7.25 1.51
N VAL A 100 8.92 -6.44 1.40
CA VAL A 100 7.53 -6.88 1.50
C VAL A 100 7.14 -7.67 0.24
N ASP A 101 7.58 -7.24 -0.93
CA ASP A 101 7.31 -7.93 -2.20
C ASP A 101 8.04 -9.28 -2.20
N GLU A 102 9.32 -9.29 -1.80
CA GLU A 102 10.15 -10.49 -1.64
C GLU A 102 9.55 -11.47 -0.63
N ALA A 103 9.12 -10.98 0.54
CA ALA A 103 8.48 -11.82 1.55
C ALA A 103 7.14 -12.40 1.04
N SER A 104 6.35 -11.61 0.32
CA SER A 104 5.09 -12.08 -0.26
C SER A 104 5.33 -13.17 -1.30
N ALA A 105 6.35 -13.02 -2.15
CA ALA A 105 6.74 -14.05 -3.10
C ALA A 105 7.16 -15.35 -2.41
N LEU A 106 8.05 -15.26 -1.42
CA LEU A 106 8.48 -16.41 -0.64
C LEU A 106 7.30 -17.15 0.02
N VAL A 107 6.34 -16.42 0.59
CA VAL A 107 5.16 -17.04 1.21
C VAL A 107 4.35 -17.84 0.18
N ARG A 108 4.14 -17.30 -1.03
CA ARG A 108 3.44 -18.02 -2.10
C ARG A 108 4.19 -19.27 -2.54
N ASP A 109 5.50 -19.16 -2.73
CA ASP A 109 6.35 -20.27 -3.15
C ASP A 109 6.33 -21.39 -2.10
N VAL A 110 6.38 -21.05 -0.81
CA VAL A 110 6.26 -22.00 0.29
C VAL A 110 4.86 -22.62 0.35
N CYS A 111 3.79 -21.84 0.17
CA CYS A 111 2.43 -22.36 0.09
C CYS A 111 2.29 -23.38 -1.04
N ALA A 112 2.83 -23.09 -2.23
CA ALA A 112 2.82 -23.99 -3.37
C ALA A 112 3.62 -25.28 -3.09
N ALA A 113 4.83 -25.16 -2.51
CA ALA A 113 5.67 -26.31 -2.15
C ALA A 113 5.04 -27.23 -1.09
N LEU A 114 4.18 -26.67 -0.23
CA LEU A 114 3.44 -27.39 0.80
C LEU A 114 2.03 -27.81 0.35
N ASP A 115 1.69 -27.62 -0.93
CA ASP A 115 0.38 -27.95 -1.49
C ASP A 115 -0.80 -27.27 -0.76
N VAL A 116 -0.60 -26.03 -0.30
CA VAL A 116 -1.65 -25.20 0.30
C VAL A 116 -2.52 -24.65 -0.83
N ARG A 117 -3.80 -25.05 -0.84
CA ARG A 117 -4.82 -24.68 -1.83
C ARG A 117 -6.09 -24.16 -1.16
#